data_AF-N1J7D9-F1
#
_entry.id   AF-N1J7D9-F1
#
_cell.length_a   1.000
_cell.length_b   1.000
_cell.length_c   1.000
_cell.angle_alpha   90.00
_cell.angle_beta   90.00
_cell.angle_gamma   90.00
#
_symmetry.space_group_name_H-M   'P 1'
#
loop_
_entity.id
_entity.type
_entity.pdbx_description
1 polymer ?
#
loop_
_entity_poly.entity_id
_entity_poly.type
_entity_poly.pdbx_seq_one_letter_code
_entity_poly.pdbx_strand_id
1 'polypeptide(L)'
;MYSRVVLISIVAAMASSNVIASLLPVGSSGVAAILETRDTPVEVAPTINDKRANEDKGKGKDAAKGKDASAADAGDAGGAGGNVFGKCVPKMIFVGGLGNRPATEFTFQSSDPICSQGQGEALNPNIITNHIKDVVNTKCDATDAGKALVADAIVKVAALKDRNQATADTWNQALGLA
;
A
#
# COMPACT_ATOMS: atom_id res chain seq x y z
N MET A 1 12.60 -33.05 38.62
CA MET A 1 11.33 -32.42 39.06
C MET A 1 11.34 -30.96 38.65
N TYR A 2 10.19 -30.42 38.24
CA TYR A 2 10.08 -29.12 37.55
C TYR A 2 10.25 -27.93 38.50
N SER A 3 11.04 -26.93 38.10
CA SER A 3 10.69 -25.50 38.14
C SER A 3 11.87 -24.61 37.78
N ARG A 4 11.83 -23.98 36.61
CA ARG A 4 12.49 -22.70 36.36
C ARG A 4 11.50 -21.77 35.68
N VAL A 5 10.76 -21.05 36.51
CA VAL A 5 9.93 -19.93 36.09
C VAL A 5 10.86 -18.84 35.58
N VAL A 6 10.98 -18.71 34.26
CA VAL A 6 11.67 -17.57 33.64
C VAL A 6 10.67 -16.42 33.60
N LEU A 7 10.80 -15.47 34.53
CA LEU A 7 10.00 -14.25 34.50
C LEU A 7 10.36 -13.44 33.25
N ILE A 8 9.35 -13.17 32.42
CA ILE A 8 9.45 -12.27 31.27
C ILE A 8 9.27 -10.84 31.79
N SER A 9 10.38 -10.14 32.05
CA SER A 9 10.36 -8.73 32.41
C SER A 9 10.10 -7.85 31.18
N ILE A 10 8.84 -7.52 30.93
CA ILE A 10 8.45 -6.51 29.94
C ILE A 10 8.81 -5.12 30.50
N VAL A 11 9.85 -4.48 29.95
CA VAL A 11 10.13 -3.05 30.19
C VAL A 11 9.55 -2.26 29.03
N ALA A 12 8.32 -1.77 29.19
CA ALA A 12 7.75 -0.78 28.29
C ALA A 12 8.24 0.62 28.71
N ALA A 13 9.14 1.20 27.91
CA ALA A 13 9.58 2.58 28.10
C ALA A 13 8.84 3.50 27.13
N MET A 14 7.83 4.22 27.64
CA MET A 14 7.23 5.34 26.94
C MET A 14 7.98 6.63 27.30
N ALA A 15 8.47 7.37 26.30
CA ALA A 15 8.94 8.74 26.47
C ALA A 15 8.62 9.55 25.20
N SER A 16 7.87 10.63 25.40
CA SER A 16 7.45 11.60 24.38
C SER A 16 8.50 12.72 24.18
N SER A 17 8.13 13.74 23.38
CA SER A 17 8.81 15.04 23.13
C SER A 17 9.69 15.13 21.86
N ASN A 18 9.73 16.25 21.12
CA ASN A 18 8.92 17.49 21.10
C ASN A 18 8.98 18.09 19.68
N VAL A 19 7.89 18.64 19.15
CA VAL A 19 7.95 19.52 17.96
C VAL A 19 8.27 20.94 18.38
N ILE A 20 9.50 21.40 18.10
CA ILE A 20 9.89 22.80 18.19
C ILE A 20 9.67 23.49 16.84
N ALA A 21 8.77 24.47 16.82
CA ALA A 21 8.51 25.29 15.64
C ALA A 21 9.62 26.34 15.49
N SER A 22 10.49 26.17 14.49
CA SER A 22 11.47 27.20 14.10
C SER A 22 10.79 28.31 13.29
N LEU A 23 10.49 29.42 13.96
CA LEU A 23 10.27 30.70 13.31
C LEU A 23 11.60 31.22 12.74
N LEU A 24 11.61 31.62 11.47
CA LEU A 24 12.67 32.45 10.89
C LEU A 24 12.05 33.71 10.27
N PRO A 25 12.52 34.92 10.61
CA PRO A 25 12.02 36.15 10.01
C PRO A 25 12.68 36.41 8.65
N VAL A 26 11.89 36.73 7.62
CA VAL A 26 12.44 37.21 6.34
C VAL A 26 12.71 38.72 6.44
N GLY A 27 13.97 39.12 6.23
CA GLY A 27 14.38 40.51 6.24
C GLY A 27 14.05 41.23 4.93
N SER A 28 13.47 42.43 5.03
CA SER A 28 13.19 43.32 3.90
C SER A 28 14.46 43.98 3.34
N SER A 29 14.55 44.13 2.01
CA SER A 29 15.01 45.36 1.33
C SER A 29 14.94 45.21 -0.19
N GLY A 30 14.20 46.09 -0.87
CA GLY A 30 14.07 46.09 -2.34
C GLY A 30 12.92 46.97 -2.83
N VAL A 31 13.09 48.29 -2.79
CA VAL A 31 12.03 49.27 -3.09
C VAL A 31 11.93 49.61 -4.59
N ALA A 32 10.71 49.58 -5.13
CA ALA A 32 10.27 50.41 -6.25
C ALA A 32 8.74 50.52 -6.20
N ALA A 33 8.19 51.72 -6.32
CA ALA A 33 6.78 52.02 -6.02
C ALA A 33 5.98 52.41 -7.26
N ILE A 34 4.68 52.10 -7.26
CA ILE A 34 3.61 52.94 -7.82
C ILE A 34 2.26 52.57 -7.15
N LEU A 35 1.62 53.59 -6.57
CA LEU A 35 0.21 54.01 -6.73
C LEU A 35 -0.86 52.95 -7.13
N GLU A 36 -2.09 52.92 -6.58
CA GLU A 36 -2.87 53.92 -5.81
C GLU A 36 -4.07 53.28 -5.06
N THR A 37 -4.62 53.97 -4.05
CA THR A 37 -5.98 53.83 -3.44
C THR A 37 -6.61 52.47 -3.04
N ARG A 38 -6.58 52.22 -1.72
CA ARG A 38 -7.71 51.95 -0.77
C ARG A 38 -9.05 51.29 -1.21
N ASP A 39 -9.45 50.33 -0.36
CA ASP A 39 -10.82 49.95 0.07
C ASP A 39 -11.88 49.48 -0.94
N THR A 40 -12.10 48.15 -0.98
CA THR A 40 -13.34 47.49 -0.47
C THR A 40 -13.26 45.97 -0.67
N PRO A 41 -13.54 45.12 0.34
CA PRO A 41 -13.69 43.69 0.13
C PRO A 41 -15.08 43.39 -0.46
N VAL A 42 -15.12 42.94 -1.72
CA VAL A 42 -16.35 42.38 -2.31
C VAL A 42 -16.54 40.96 -1.76
N GLU A 43 -17.54 40.79 -0.87
CA GLU A 43 -18.05 39.48 -0.52
C GLU A 43 -18.71 38.81 -1.74
N VAL A 44 -18.07 37.79 -2.29
CA VAL A 44 -18.72 36.86 -3.22
C VAL A 44 -19.22 35.66 -2.42
N ALA A 45 -20.44 35.77 -1.90
CA ALA A 45 -21.13 34.68 -1.24
C ALA A 45 -21.57 33.60 -2.25
N PRO A 46 -21.19 32.32 -2.10
CA PRO A 46 -21.83 31.23 -2.83
C PRO A 46 -23.22 30.98 -2.23
N THR A 47 -24.25 30.97 -3.06
CA THR A 47 -25.65 30.77 -2.67
C THR A 47 -25.90 29.34 -2.18
N ILE A 48 -26.06 29.16 -0.87
CA ILE A 48 -26.53 27.91 -0.28
C ILE A 48 -28.06 27.85 -0.42
N ASN A 49 -28.55 26.85 -1.15
CA ASN A 49 -29.98 26.64 -1.35
C ASN A 49 -30.58 25.93 -0.11
N ASP A 50 -30.96 26.71 0.90
CA ASP A 50 -31.58 26.20 2.13
C ASP A 50 -32.92 25.50 1.83
N LYS A 51 -32.96 24.18 2.05
CA LYS A 51 -34.23 23.46 2.28
C LYS A 51 -34.11 22.58 3.51
N ARG A 52 -34.04 23.23 4.68
CA ARG A 52 -34.14 22.55 5.99
C ARG A 52 -35.58 22.11 6.26
N ALA A 53 -35.73 20.87 6.73
CA ALA A 53 -36.90 20.37 7.45
C ALA A 53 -36.44 19.58 8.69
N ASN A 54 -37.23 19.67 9.76
CA ASN A 54 -36.95 19.28 11.15
C ASN A 54 -37.98 18.18 11.57
N GLU A 55 -37.71 17.15 12.39
CA GLU A 55 -36.53 16.74 13.19
C GLU A 55 -36.43 15.19 13.26
N ASP A 56 -35.39 14.63 13.89
CA ASP A 56 -35.49 14.10 15.28
C ASP A 56 -34.42 13.05 15.67
N LYS A 57 -33.94 13.15 16.93
CA LYS A 57 -33.29 12.13 17.79
C LYS A 57 -32.42 11.02 17.16
N GLY A 58 -31.13 11.32 17.02
CA GLY A 58 -30.06 10.85 17.93
C GLY A 58 -29.90 9.35 18.30
N LYS A 59 -28.68 8.85 18.10
CA LYS A 59 -27.83 8.24 19.15
C LYS A 59 -26.42 8.01 18.62
N GLY A 60 -25.41 8.52 19.31
CA GLY A 60 -24.02 8.19 19.00
C GLY A 60 -23.65 6.77 19.44
N LYS A 61 -22.58 6.23 18.86
CA LYS A 61 -21.66 5.29 19.51
C LYS A 61 -20.38 5.16 18.68
N ASP A 62 -19.27 5.51 19.31
CA ASP A 62 -17.93 5.27 18.81
C ASP A 62 -17.66 3.77 18.67
N ALA A 63 -17.06 3.38 17.54
CA ALA A 63 -16.49 2.05 17.37
C ALA A 63 -15.34 2.11 16.36
N ALA A 64 -14.23 2.74 16.75
CA ALA A 64 -12.95 2.46 16.11
C ALA A 64 -12.64 0.97 16.34
N LYS A 65 -12.63 0.19 15.26
CA LYS A 65 -11.99 -1.12 15.25
C LYS A 65 -11.33 -1.32 13.89
N GLY A 66 -10.01 -1.14 13.87
CA GLY A 66 -9.20 -1.68 12.79
C GLY A 66 -9.54 -3.16 12.67
N LYS A 67 -9.96 -3.58 11.48
CA LYS A 67 -10.04 -4.99 11.17
C LYS A 67 -8.66 -5.40 10.72
N ASP A 68 -7.93 -5.98 11.67
CA ASP A 68 -6.77 -6.80 11.38
C ASP A 68 -7.22 -7.78 10.28
N ALA A 69 -6.65 -7.64 9.09
CA ALA A 69 -6.93 -8.54 7.99
C ALA A 69 -6.25 -9.87 8.31
N SER A 70 -6.89 -10.67 9.15
CA SER A 70 -6.54 -12.08 9.35
C SER A 70 -6.56 -12.72 7.97
N ALA A 71 -5.37 -12.97 7.43
CA ALA A 71 -5.21 -13.73 6.20
C ALA A 71 -5.81 -15.11 6.44
N ALA A 72 -7.03 -15.31 5.95
CA ALA A 72 -7.62 -16.62 5.88
C ALA A 72 -6.75 -17.43 4.94
N ASP A 73 -6.27 -18.56 5.48
CA ASP A 73 -5.64 -19.69 4.81
C ASP A 73 -5.77 -19.66 3.27
N ALA A 74 -4.67 -19.39 2.57
CA ALA A 74 -4.59 -19.50 1.11
C ALA A 74 -4.40 -20.96 0.66
N GLY A 75 -4.96 -21.91 1.42
CA GLY A 75 -4.85 -23.35 1.22
C GLY A 75 -5.95 -23.96 0.34
N ASP A 76 -6.70 -23.15 -0.42
CA ASP A 76 -7.46 -23.67 -1.56
C ASP A 76 -7.57 -22.66 -2.71
N ALA A 77 -7.00 -23.01 -3.85
CA ALA A 77 -7.12 -22.25 -5.09
C ALA A 77 -8.37 -22.70 -5.89
N GLY A 78 -9.56 -22.74 -5.27
CA GLY A 78 -10.73 -23.22 -5.99
C GLY A 78 -12.08 -23.41 -5.30
N GLY A 79 -12.60 -22.47 -4.48
CA GLY A 79 -13.99 -22.64 -4.04
C GLY A 79 -14.65 -21.49 -3.26
N ALA A 80 -15.79 -21.01 -3.78
CA ALA A 80 -16.93 -20.39 -3.06
C ALA A 80 -16.71 -19.33 -1.94
N GLY A 81 -15.51 -18.78 -1.79
CA GLY A 81 -15.18 -17.63 -0.92
C GLY A 81 -14.59 -16.44 -1.67
N GLY A 82 -14.27 -16.62 -2.97
CA GLY A 82 -13.68 -15.60 -3.82
C GLY A 82 -12.23 -15.27 -3.45
N ASN A 83 -11.29 -15.82 -4.23
CA ASN A 83 -9.91 -15.29 -4.30
C ASN A 83 -9.98 -13.75 -4.45
N VAL A 84 -9.33 -13.00 -3.56
CA VAL A 84 -9.37 -11.52 -3.58
C VAL A 84 -8.76 -10.93 -4.85
N PHE A 85 -7.91 -11.69 -5.54
CA PHE A 85 -7.31 -11.40 -6.85
C PHE A 85 -8.16 -11.93 -8.04
N GLY A 86 -9.39 -12.40 -7.79
CA GLY A 86 -10.32 -12.88 -8.80
C GLY A 86 -9.87 -14.17 -9.48
N LYS A 87 -9.59 -14.12 -10.79
CA LYS A 87 -9.16 -15.29 -11.59
C LYS A 87 -7.65 -15.50 -11.70
N CYS A 88 -6.84 -14.64 -11.06
CA CYS A 88 -5.39 -14.73 -11.09
C CYS A 88 -4.81 -15.16 -9.74
N VAL A 89 -3.69 -15.87 -9.77
CA VAL A 89 -2.86 -16.17 -8.59
C VAL A 89 -1.54 -15.40 -8.72
N PRO A 90 -1.45 -14.12 -8.30
CA PRO A 90 -0.30 -13.23 -8.59
C PRO A 90 1.03 -13.59 -7.88
N LYS A 91 1.42 -14.86 -7.88
CA LYS A 91 2.67 -15.40 -7.31
C LYS A 91 3.86 -15.06 -8.19
N MET A 92 4.94 -14.59 -7.57
CA MET A 92 6.22 -14.27 -8.20
C MET A 92 7.21 -15.40 -7.98
N ILE A 93 7.98 -15.72 -9.02
CA ILE A 93 9.09 -16.67 -8.99
C ILE A 93 10.40 -15.95 -9.33
N PHE A 94 11.52 -16.49 -8.83
CA PHE A 94 12.87 -16.05 -9.17
C PHE A 94 13.69 -17.26 -9.61
N VAL A 95 13.86 -17.44 -10.92
CA VAL A 95 14.43 -18.67 -11.49
C VAL A 95 15.45 -18.37 -12.59
N GLY A 96 16.43 -19.26 -12.72
CA GLY A 96 17.46 -19.20 -13.76
C GLY A 96 17.00 -19.83 -15.07
N GLY A 97 17.56 -19.36 -16.19
CA GLY A 97 17.39 -20.02 -17.49
C GLY A 97 16.09 -19.73 -18.26
N LEU A 98 15.31 -18.72 -17.87
CA LEU A 98 14.17 -18.26 -18.67
C LEU A 98 14.63 -17.60 -19.98
N GLY A 99 13.78 -17.60 -21.02
CA GLY A 99 14.04 -16.85 -22.26
C GLY A 99 15.28 -17.27 -23.07
N ASN A 100 15.76 -18.52 -22.91
CA ASN A 100 17.06 -19.01 -23.42
C ASN A 100 18.31 -18.36 -22.77
N ARG A 101 18.17 -17.77 -21.58
CA ARG A 101 19.30 -17.30 -20.77
C ARG A 101 20.08 -18.48 -20.15
N PRO A 102 21.31 -18.27 -19.66
CA PRO A 102 22.01 -19.27 -18.86
C PRO A 102 21.22 -19.67 -17.62
N ALA A 103 21.34 -20.93 -17.19
CA ALA A 103 20.73 -21.42 -15.94
C ALA A 103 21.21 -20.70 -14.68
N THR A 104 22.32 -19.96 -14.76
CA THR A 104 22.89 -19.10 -13.70
C THR A 104 22.39 -17.65 -13.76
N GLU A 105 21.66 -17.25 -14.80
CA GLU A 105 21.07 -15.90 -14.93
C GLU A 105 19.63 -15.93 -14.43
N PHE A 106 19.45 -15.55 -13.17
CA PHE A 106 18.15 -15.53 -12.50
C PHE A 106 17.36 -14.27 -12.81
N THR A 107 16.06 -14.46 -13.04
CA THR A 107 15.11 -13.41 -13.40
C THR A 107 13.80 -13.62 -12.66
N PHE A 108 13.05 -12.53 -12.48
CA PHE A 108 11.72 -12.58 -11.89
C PHE A 108 10.65 -12.76 -12.97
N GLN A 109 9.64 -13.56 -12.67
CA GLN A 109 8.46 -13.74 -13.54
C GLN A 109 7.23 -14.05 -12.65
N SER A 110 6.02 -13.94 -13.18
CA SER A 110 4.86 -14.54 -12.52
C SER A 110 4.78 -16.04 -12.82
N SER A 111 4.38 -16.87 -11.86
CA SER A 111 4.02 -18.27 -12.17
C SER A 111 2.59 -18.41 -12.70
N ASP A 112 1.77 -17.36 -12.62
CA ASP A 112 0.40 -17.38 -13.11
C ASP A 112 0.34 -17.05 -14.61
N PRO A 113 -0.39 -17.85 -15.42
CA PRO A 113 -0.46 -17.65 -16.87
C PRO A 113 -1.09 -16.34 -17.32
N ILE A 114 -1.97 -15.72 -16.51
CA ILE A 114 -2.64 -14.46 -16.84
C ILE A 114 -1.72 -13.28 -16.49
N CYS A 115 -1.12 -13.30 -15.30
CA CYS A 115 -0.12 -12.35 -14.80
C CYS A 115 1.25 -12.46 -15.50
N SER A 116 1.39 -13.38 -16.46
CA SER A 116 2.51 -13.48 -17.41
C SER A 116 2.18 -12.95 -18.81
N GLN A 117 0.94 -12.53 -19.08
CA GLN A 117 0.55 -12.10 -20.43
C GLN A 117 1.11 -10.72 -20.78
N GLY A 118 1.95 -10.67 -21.81
CA GLY A 118 2.51 -9.43 -22.32
C GLY A 118 3.79 -8.94 -21.63
N GLN A 119 4.34 -9.71 -20.69
CA GLN A 119 5.70 -9.53 -20.18
C GLN A 119 6.42 -10.87 -20.02
N GLY A 120 7.63 -10.94 -20.59
CA GLY A 120 8.61 -11.97 -20.31
C GLY A 120 9.45 -11.63 -19.08
N GLU A 121 10.55 -12.35 -18.89
CA GLU A 121 11.30 -12.32 -17.65
C GLU A 121 11.96 -10.95 -17.33
N ALA A 122 11.86 -10.53 -16.07
CA ALA A 122 12.32 -9.24 -15.59
C ALA A 122 13.56 -9.36 -14.69
N LEU A 123 14.65 -8.67 -15.05
CA LEU A 123 15.83 -8.55 -14.20
C LEU A 123 15.61 -7.64 -12.98
N ASN A 124 14.61 -6.75 -12.99
CA ASN A 124 14.31 -5.81 -11.92
C ASN A 124 12.94 -6.15 -11.27
N PRO A 125 12.87 -6.42 -9.97
CA PRO A 125 11.63 -6.82 -9.30
C PRO A 125 10.56 -5.72 -9.35
N ASN A 126 10.95 -4.43 -9.41
CA ASN A 126 10.00 -3.33 -9.53
C ASN A 126 9.31 -3.26 -10.91
N ILE A 127 9.83 -3.94 -11.94
CA ILE A 127 9.18 -4.02 -13.26
C ILE A 127 8.06 -5.08 -13.22
N ILE A 128 8.39 -6.30 -12.78
CA ILE A 128 7.41 -7.41 -12.74
C ILE A 128 6.28 -7.15 -11.75
N THR A 129 6.56 -6.55 -10.58
CA THR A 129 5.51 -6.23 -9.58
C THR A 129 4.54 -5.16 -10.07
N ASN A 130 5.01 -4.17 -10.83
CA ASN A 130 4.15 -3.21 -11.52
C ASN A 130 3.34 -3.87 -12.64
N HIS A 131 3.94 -4.78 -13.42
CA HIS A 131 3.19 -5.54 -14.43
C HIS A 131 2.07 -6.37 -13.80
N ILE A 132 2.38 -7.17 -12.76
CA ILE A 132 1.39 -8.00 -12.08
C ILE A 132 0.26 -7.12 -11.52
N LYS A 133 0.57 -5.96 -10.93
CA LYS A 133 -0.44 -4.96 -10.51
C LYS A 133 -1.35 -4.52 -11.67
N ASP A 134 -0.79 -4.20 -12.83
CA ASP A 134 -1.58 -3.73 -13.98
C ASP A 134 -2.49 -4.84 -14.54
N VAL A 135 -2.03 -6.10 -14.55
CA VAL A 135 -2.86 -7.27 -14.89
C VAL A 135 -3.93 -7.52 -13.82
N VAL A 136 -3.58 -7.46 -12.53
CA VAL A 136 -4.53 -7.59 -11.40
C VAL A 136 -5.64 -6.56 -11.49
N ASN A 137 -5.30 -5.30 -11.81
CA ASN A 137 -6.26 -4.21 -11.95
C ASN A 137 -7.18 -4.33 -13.17
N THR A 138 -6.71 -4.89 -14.29
CA THR A 138 -7.40 -4.78 -15.59
C THR A 138 -7.86 -6.10 -16.23
N LYS A 139 -7.31 -7.24 -15.78
CA LYS A 139 -7.55 -8.58 -16.36
C LYS A 139 -7.99 -9.63 -15.35
N CYS A 140 -7.76 -9.43 -14.06
CA CYS A 140 -7.99 -10.48 -13.07
C CYS A 140 -9.37 -10.45 -12.38
N ASP A 141 -10.17 -9.41 -12.60
CA ASP A 141 -11.44 -9.17 -11.88
C ASP A 141 -11.24 -9.11 -10.35
N ALA A 142 -10.09 -8.59 -9.92
CA ALA A 142 -9.72 -8.50 -8.51
C ALA A 142 -10.62 -7.54 -7.73
N THR A 143 -10.90 -7.91 -6.49
CA THR A 143 -11.53 -7.04 -5.49
C THR A 143 -10.63 -5.87 -5.13
N ASP A 144 -11.19 -4.78 -4.62
CA ASP A 144 -10.38 -3.62 -4.20
C ASP A 144 -9.42 -3.96 -3.04
N ALA A 145 -9.78 -4.94 -2.20
CA ALA A 145 -8.88 -5.51 -1.20
C ALA A 145 -7.67 -6.22 -1.84
N GLY A 146 -7.88 -7.01 -2.90
CA GLY A 146 -6.80 -7.64 -3.67
C GLY A 146 -5.88 -6.62 -4.35
N LYS A 147 -6.46 -5.55 -4.93
CA LYS A 147 -5.68 -4.45 -5.53
C LYS A 147 -4.85 -3.70 -4.48
N ALA A 148 -5.42 -3.46 -3.29
CA ALA A 148 -4.71 -2.84 -2.17
C ALA A 148 -3.54 -3.71 -1.67
N LEU A 149 -3.75 -5.02 -1.47
CA LEU A 149 -2.69 -5.95 -1.09
C LEU A 149 -1.53 -5.96 -2.09
N VAL A 150 -1.82 -5.88 -3.39
CA VAL A 150 -0.79 -5.79 -4.44
C VAL A 150 -0.06 -4.45 -4.40
N ALA A 151 -0.74 -3.33 -4.14
CA ALA A 151 -0.08 -2.04 -3.93
C ALA A 151 0.85 -2.05 -2.71
N ASP A 152 0.43 -2.64 -1.59
CA ASP A 152 1.25 -2.79 -0.38
C ASP A 152 2.44 -3.72 -0.60
N ALA A 153 2.27 -4.79 -1.39
CA ALA A 153 3.34 -5.71 -1.76
C ALA A 153 4.43 -5.04 -2.61
N ILE A 154 4.06 -4.09 -3.50
CA ILE A 154 5.04 -3.26 -4.24
C ILE A 154 5.88 -2.43 -3.27
N VAL A 155 5.28 -1.80 -2.27
CA VAL A 155 6.02 -0.98 -1.28
C VAL A 155 7.02 -1.84 -0.52
N LYS A 156 6.63 -3.05 -0.10
CA LYS A 156 7.53 -4.01 0.57
C LYS A 156 8.70 -4.42 -0.32
N VAL A 157 8.44 -4.81 -1.59
CA VAL A 157 9.48 -5.19 -2.56
C VAL A 157 10.43 -4.02 -2.86
N ALA A 158 9.91 -2.82 -3.06
CA ALA A 158 10.71 -1.63 -3.33
C ALA A 158 11.63 -1.25 -2.15
N ALA A 159 11.21 -1.52 -0.91
CA ALA A 159 12.00 -1.27 0.29
C ALA A 159 13.23 -2.19 0.42
N LEU A 160 13.15 -3.44 -0.06
CA LEU A 160 14.25 -4.40 0.01
C LEU A 160 15.46 -3.98 -0.82
N LYS A 161 15.23 -3.45 -2.03
CA LYS A 161 16.26 -3.17 -3.07
C LYS A 161 17.02 -4.40 -3.60
N ASP A 162 16.80 -5.57 -2.99
CA ASP A 162 17.40 -6.85 -3.38
C ASP A 162 16.82 -7.42 -4.69
N ARG A 163 17.65 -8.21 -5.37
CA ARG A 163 17.35 -8.88 -6.64
C ARG A 163 17.62 -10.39 -6.53
N ASN A 164 17.02 -11.02 -5.51
CA ASN A 164 17.23 -12.43 -5.16
C ASN A 164 15.89 -13.12 -4.82
N GLN A 165 15.97 -14.39 -4.39
CA GLN A 165 14.80 -15.19 -4.01
C GLN A 165 13.97 -14.55 -2.88
N ALA A 166 14.60 -13.91 -1.88
CA ALA A 166 13.88 -13.28 -0.77
C ALA A 166 12.95 -12.14 -1.22
N THR A 167 13.24 -11.51 -2.38
CA THR A 167 12.34 -10.54 -3.01
C THR A 167 11.05 -11.20 -3.54
N ALA A 168 11.15 -12.40 -4.12
CA ALA A 168 10.00 -13.20 -4.53
C ALA A 168 9.22 -13.74 -3.32
N ASP A 169 9.93 -14.21 -2.28
CA ASP A 169 9.32 -14.70 -1.06
C ASP A 169 8.55 -13.59 -0.31
N THR A 170 9.14 -12.40 -0.20
CA THR A 170 8.50 -11.24 0.45
C THR A 170 7.22 -10.80 -0.28
N TRP A 171 7.24 -10.81 -1.61
CA TRP A 171 6.04 -10.57 -2.41
C TRP A 171 4.97 -11.64 -2.17
N ASN A 172 5.34 -12.91 -2.26
CA ASN A 172 4.41 -14.03 -2.06
C ASN A 172 3.80 -13.99 -0.65
N GLN A 173 4.62 -13.81 0.39
CA GLN A 173 4.17 -13.64 1.77
C GLN A 173 3.24 -12.42 1.95
N ALA A 174 3.54 -11.29 1.29
CA ALA A 174 2.70 -10.09 1.36
C ALA A 174 1.30 -10.29 0.75
N LEU A 175 1.14 -11.25 -0.18
CA LEU A 175 -0.12 -11.62 -0.82
C LEU A 175 -0.76 -12.88 -0.21
N GLY A 176 -0.13 -13.51 0.78
CA GLY A 176 -0.56 -14.79 1.36
C GLY A 176 -0.29 -16.02 0.48
N LEU A 177 0.56 -15.90 -0.53
CA LEU A 177 0.84 -16.93 -1.56
C LEU A 177 2.16 -17.69 -1.33
N ALA A 178 2.67 -17.74 -0.09
CA ALA A 178 3.99 -18.31 0.24
C ALA A 178 4.03 -19.84 0.03
#